data_AF-A0A060ZIK2-F1
#
_entry.id   AF-A0A060ZIK2-F1
#
_cell.length_a   1.000
_cell.length_b   1.000
_cell.length_c   1.000
_cell.angle_alpha   90.00
_cell.angle_beta   90.00
_cell.angle_gamma   90.00
#
_symmetry.space_group_name_H-M   'P 1'
#
loop_
_entity.id
_entity.type
_entity.pdbx_description
1 polymer ?
#
loop_
_entity_poly.entity_id
_entity_poly.type
_entity_poly.pdbx_seq_one_letter_code
_entity_poly.pdbx_strand_id
1 'polypeptide(L)'
;MPEVGQSAPHARVGFQVYFVEREPDMTAIGGRFLADIGPEADVMVIDVAVMDEDWRQEIRTQVIERALATLADACGLAEPSPTWWVNFRVIEEGGRGSSGGVLSVLSLLDTGVFTEGEVKAVRAALGA
;
A
#
# COMPACT_ATOMS: atom_id res chain seq x y z
N MET A 1 5.70 19.21 2.49
CA MET A 1 4.74 18.13 2.20
C MET A 1 4.05 18.48 0.88
N PRO A 2 4.10 17.64 -0.18
CA PRO A 2 3.40 17.98 -1.42
C PRO A 2 1.89 17.99 -1.17
N GLU A 3 1.23 19.08 -1.53
CA GLU A 3 -0.24 19.21 -1.44
C GLU A 3 -0.92 18.35 -2.50
N VAL A 4 -2.12 17.85 -2.21
CA VAL A 4 -2.92 17.06 -3.16
C VAL A 4 -3.11 17.86 -4.46
N GLY A 5 -2.66 17.30 -5.59
CA GLY A 5 -2.72 17.96 -6.90
C GLY A 5 -1.44 18.70 -7.33
N GLN A 6 -0.45 18.86 -6.46
CA GLN A 6 0.89 19.37 -6.83
C GLN A 6 1.72 18.27 -7.52
N SER A 7 2.50 18.67 -8.52
CA SER A 7 3.45 17.76 -9.18
C SER A 7 4.55 17.37 -8.19
N ALA A 8 4.54 16.12 -7.74
CA ALA A 8 5.64 15.54 -6.96
C ALA A 8 6.64 14.84 -7.89
N PRO A 9 7.92 14.70 -7.49
CA PRO A 9 8.84 13.76 -8.15
C PRO A 9 8.18 12.40 -8.24
N HIS A 10 8.29 11.73 -9.40
CA HIS A 10 7.68 10.43 -9.59
C HIS A 10 8.03 9.49 -8.43
N ALA A 11 7.02 8.76 -7.94
CA ALA A 11 7.29 7.56 -7.17
C ALA A 11 8.30 6.72 -7.98
N ARG A 12 9.26 6.09 -7.31
CA ARG A 12 10.29 5.26 -7.97
C ARG A 12 9.62 4.33 -9.00
N VAL A 13 10.30 4.06 -10.11
CA VAL A 13 9.80 3.14 -11.15
C VAL A 13 9.25 1.87 -10.50
N GLY A 14 8.02 1.49 -10.85
CA GLY A 14 7.34 0.32 -10.28
C GLY A 14 6.26 0.63 -9.23
N PHE A 15 6.19 1.86 -8.71
CA PHE A 15 5.18 2.27 -7.73
C PHE A 15 4.12 3.19 -8.35
N GLN A 16 2.87 3.01 -7.94
CA GLN A 16 1.76 3.93 -8.21
C GLN A 16 1.19 4.41 -6.88
N VAL A 17 0.99 5.72 -6.76
CA VAL A 17 0.45 6.34 -5.55
C VAL A 17 -0.68 7.26 -5.98
N TYR A 18 -1.83 7.12 -5.32
CA TYR A 18 -3.00 7.95 -5.54
C TYR A 18 -3.36 8.63 -4.23
N PHE A 19 -3.59 9.94 -4.29
CA PHE A 19 -4.13 10.71 -3.17
C PHE A 19 -5.59 11.02 -3.47
N VAL A 20 -6.48 10.68 -2.53
CA VAL A 20 -7.91 10.94 -2.65
C VAL A 20 -8.38 11.57 -1.36
N GLU A 21 -8.85 12.80 -1.46
CA GLU A 21 -9.53 13.47 -0.36
C GLU A 21 -11.00 13.04 -0.34
N ARG A 22 -11.55 12.88 0.87
CA ARG A 22 -12.92 12.42 1.10
C ARG A 22 -13.61 13.35 2.07
N GLU A 23 -14.89 13.59 1.84
CA GLU A 23 -15.71 14.34 2.79
C GLU A 23 -15.80 13.59 4.13
N PRO A 24 -15.88 14.30 5.28
CA PRO A 24 -15.91 13.67 6.61
C PRO A 24 -17.10 12.72 6.85
N ASP A 25 -18.17 12.81 6.07
CA ASP A 25 -19.34 11.93 6.12
C ASP A 25 -19.19 10.66 5.27
N MET A 26 -18.10 10.53 4.50
CA MET A 26 -17.81 9.35 3.68
C MET A 26 -16.97 8.28 4.39
N THR A 27 -16.46 8.57 5.59
CA THR A 27 -15.60 7.67 6.37
C THR A 27 -16.11 7.52 7.79
N ALA A 28 -16.02 6.29 8.33
CA ALA A 28 -16.39 5.99 9.71
C ALA A 28 -15.28 5.21 10.42
N ILE A 29 -15.05 5.55 11.70
CA ILE A 29 -14.12 4.87 12.60
C ILE A 29 -14.77 4.70 13.98
N GLY A 30 -14.57 3.54 14.62
CA GLY A 30 -15.15 3.28 15.93
C GLY A 30 -16.69 3.34 15.97
N GLY A 31 -17.35 3.09 14.83
CA GLY A 31 -18.81 3.15 14.70
C GLY A 31 -19.41 4.55 14.57
N ARG A 32 -18.59 5.58 14.32
CA ARG A 32 -19.03 6.97 14.12
C ARG A 32 -18.45 7.54 12.83
N PHE A 33 -19.18 8.43 12.16
CA PHE A 33 -18.63 9.16 11.01
C PHE A 33 -17.57 10.16 11.47
N LEU A 34 -16.59 10.49 10.61
CA LEU A 34 -15.59 11.50 10.96
C LEU A 34 -16.23 12.88 11.20
N ALA A 35 -17.31 13.18 10.46
CA ALA A 35 -18.14 14.37 10.69
C ALA A 35 -18.63 14.50 12.15
N ASP A 36 -18.82 13.37 12.86
CA ASP A 36 -19.30 13.35 14.25
C ASP A 36 -18.16 13.41 15.29
N ILE A 37 -16.90 13.20 14.87
CA ILE A 37 -15.72 13.19 15.76
C ILE A 37 -15.16 14.62 15.91
N GLY A 38 -15.32 15.46 14.89
CA GLY A 38 -14.93 16.87 14.90
C GLY A 38 -13.68 17.17 14.06
N PRO A 39 -13.31 18.46 13.91
CA PRO A 39 -12.27 18.91 12.98
C PRO A 39 -10.84 18.50 13.36
N GLU A 40 -10.64 18.00 14.58
CA GLU A 40 -9.33 17.56 15.09
C GLU A 40 -9.00 16.10 14.72
N ALA A 41 -9.91 15.39 14.04
CA ALA A 41 -9.68 14.01 13.62
C ALA A 41 -8.76 13.94 12.39
N ASP A 42 -7.45 13.82 12.61
CA ASP A 42 -6.46 13.54 11.56
C ASP A 42 -6.54 12.07 11.13
N VAL A 43 -7.26 11.79 10.06
CA VAL A 43 -7.51 10.43 9.57
C VAL A 43 -6.84 10.19 8.22
N MET A 44 -6.09 9.09 8.12
CA MET A 44 -5.47 8.64 6.89
C MET A 44 -5.71 7.15 6.68
N VAL A 45 -6.14 6.79 5.47
CA VAL A 45 -6.28 5.40 5.04
C VAL A 45 -5.24 5.11 3.98
N ILE A 46 -4.36 4.14 4.25
CA ILE A 46 -3.33 3.72 3.31
C ILE A 46 -3.72 2.36 2.73
N ASP A 47 -4.17 2.35 1.48
CA ASP A 47 -4.43 1.12 0.73
C ASP A 47 -3.19 0.69 -0.05
N VAL A 48 -2.52 -0.36 0.43
CA VAL A 48 -1.40 -1.01 -0.27
C VAL A 48 -1.95 -2.20 -1.06
N ALA A 49 -1.77 -2.19 -2.38
CA ALA A 49 -2.15 -3.28 -3.26
C ALA A 49 -0.92 -3.81 -4.01
N VAL A 50 -0.61 -5.09 -3.82
CA VAL A 50 0.58 -5.76 -4.35
C VAL A 50 0.20 -7.01 -5.15
N MET A 51 1.07 -7.48 -6.03
CA MET A 51 0.86 -8.76 -6.74
C MET A 51 1.07 -9.95 -5.78
N ASP A 52 0.56 -11.12 -6.17
CA ASP A 52 0.61 -12.36 -5.39
C ASP A 52 2.02 -12.97 -5.28
N GLU A 53 2.86 -12.32 -4.47
CA GLU A 53 4.23 -12.75 -4.14
C GLU A 53 4.31 -13.42 -2.75
N ASP A 54 5.53 -13.69 -2.26
CA ASP A 54 5.79 -14.23 -0.92
C ASP A 54 5.58 -13.20 0.19
N TRP A 55 4.34 -12.73 0.35
CA TRP A 55 3.93 -11.81 1.41
C TRP A 55 3.68 -12.55 2.72
N ARG A 56 4.72 -13.15 3.30
CA ARG A 56 4.65 -13.70 4.66
C ARG A 56 4.26 -12.63 5.68
N GLN A 57 3.69 -13.05 6.80
CA GLN A 57 3.20 -12.15 7.84
C GLN A 57 4.29 -11.17 8.29
N GLU A 58 5.52 -11.63 8.47
CA GLU A 58 6.64 -10.81 8.92
C GLU A 58 7.01 -9.71 7.91
N ILE A 59 6.83 -9.97 6.62
CA ILE A 59 7.06 -8.97 5.56
C ILE A 59 5.90 -7.96 5.54
N ARG A 60 4.65 -8.42 5.64
CA ARG A 60 3.48 -7.53 5.72
C ARG A 60 3.59 -6.58 6.91
N THR A 61 3.98 -7.10 8.08
CA THR A 61 4.23 -6.30 9.29
C THR A 61 5.27 -5.21 9.03
N GLN A 62 6.42 -5.57 8.46
CA GLN A 62 7.48 -4.60 8.15
C GLN A 62 7.02 -3.51 7.18
N VAL A 63 6.23 -3.86 6.15
CA VAL A 63 5.71 -2.88 5.20
C VAL A 63 4.76 -1.92 5.91
N ILE A 64 3.82 -2.43 6.71
CA ILE A 64 2.84 -1.63 7.44
C ILE A 64 3.53 -0.66 8.41
N GLU A 65 4.42 -1.18 9.26
CA GLU A 65 5.12 -0.39 10.28
C GLU A 65 6.00 0.69 9.64
N ARG A 66 6.76 0.35 8.59
CA ARG A 66 7.61 1.32 7.90
C ARG A 66 6.80 2.36 7.14
N ALA A 67 5.68 1.99 6.54
CA ALA A 67 4.80 2.94 5.85
C ALA A 67 4.27 3.98 6.83
N LEU A 68 3.73 3.54 7.97
CA LEU A 68 3.22 4.44 9.02
C LEU A 68 4.33 5.33 9.58
N ALA A 69 5.50 4.76 9.93
CA ALA A 69 6.62 5.53 10.45
C ALA A 69 7.14 6.58 9.45
N THR A 70 7.24 6.22 8.18
CA THR A 70 7.71 7.15 7.12
C THR A 70 6.69 8.25 6.88
N LEU A 71 5.38 7.95 6.95
CA LEU A 71 4.33 8.96 6.83
C LEU A 71 4.33 9.91 8.04
N ALA A 72 4.54 9.39 9.25
CA ALA A 72 4.67 10.22 10.44
C ALA A 72 5.83 11.20 10.30
N ASP A 73 7.01 10.71 9.91
CA ASP A 73 8.20 11.54 9.64
C ASP A 73 7.92 12.60 8.55
N ALA A 74 7.28 12.20 7.44
CA ALA A 74 6.93 13.11 6.35
C ALA A 74 5.91 14.20 6.77
N CYS A 75 5.03 13.90 7.73
CA CYS A 75 4.07 14.82 8.32
C CYS A 75 4.66 15.61 9.52
N GLY A 76 5.91 15.37 9.91
CA GLY A 76 6.54 16.00 11.08
C GLY A 76 6.00 15.55 12.43
N LEU A 77 5.41 14.35 12.48
CA LEU A 77 4.89 13.73 13.71
C LEU A 77 5.96 12.81 14.32
N ALA A 78 6.03 12.75 15.65
CA ALA A 78 6.96 11.87 16.37
C ALA A 78 6.58 10.38 16.25
N GLU A 79 5.28 10.11 16.14
CA GLU A 79 4.72 8.77 15.96
C GLU A 79 3.50 8.84 15.03
N PRO A 80 3.14 7.72 14.35
CA PRO A 80 1.95 7.68 13.52
C PRO A 80 0.70 7.95 14.34
N SER A 81 -0.25 8.70 13.78
CA SER A 81 -1.51 8.96 14.45
C SER A 81 -2.28 7.64 14.69
N PRO A 82 -2.92 7.45 15.86
CA PRO A 82 -3.70 6.25 16.16
C PRO A 82 -4.94 6.09 15.26
N THR A 83 -5.34 7.15 14.58
CA THR A 83 -6.44 7.17 13.61
C THR A 83 -5.98 6.94 12.17
N TRP A 84 -4.71 6.56 11.95
CA TRP A 84 -4.22 6.12 10.65
C TRP A 84 -4.21 4.59 10.58
N TRP A 85 -4.59 4.03 9.44
CA TRP A 85 -4.55 2.58 9.25
C TRP A 85 -4.13 2.17 7.84
N VAL A 86 -3.60 0.96 7.74
CA VAL A 86 -3.12 0.37 6.49
C VAL A 86 -3.97 -0.84 6.16
N ASN A 87 -4.56 -0.84 4.96
CA ASN A 87 -5.10 -2.04 4.34
C ASN A 87 -4.03 -2.63 3.43
N PHE A 88 -3.56 -3.84 3.75
CA PHE A 88 -2.62 -4.56 2.90
C PHE A 88 -3.39 -5.62 2.09
N ARG A 89 -3.48 -5.42 0.77
CA ARG A 89 -4.21 -6.29 -0.15
C ARG A 89 -3.24 -6.96 -1.12
N VAL A 90 -3.34 -8.28 -1.19
CA VAL A 90 -2.69 -9.07 -2.23
C VAL A 90 -3.69 -9.25 -3.36
N ILE A 91 -3.30 -8.83 -4.56
CA ILE A 91 -4.06 -9.06 -5.79
C ILE A 91 -3.70 -10.46 -6.25
N GLU A 92 -4.70 -11.35 -6.27
CA GLU A 92 -4.55 -12.73 -6.74
C GLU A 92 -3.88 -12.79 -8.12
N GLU A 93 -3.09 -13.84 -8.36
CA GLU A 93 -2.40 -14.02 -9.62
C GLU A 93 -3.37 -13.98 -10.81
N GLY A 94 -3.04 -13.16 -11.81
CA GLY A 94 -3.90 -12.88 -12.96
C GLY A 94 -4.98 -11.81 -12.74
N GLY A 95 -5.13 -11.30 -11.52
CA GLY A 95 -6.07 -10.21 -11.18
C GLY A 95 -5.57 -8.81 -11.59
N ARG A 96 -4.33 -8.69 -12.05
CA ARG A 96 -3.74 -7.43 -12.52
C ARG A 96 -3.58 -7.44 -14.04
N GLY A 97 -3.91 -6.34 -14.70
CA GLY A 97 -3.73 -6.17 -16.15
C GLY A 97 -3.01 -4.88 -16.50
N SER A 98 -2.26 -4.90 -17.60
CA SER A 98 -1.65 -3.71 -18.19
C SER A 98 -1.53 -3.88 -19.69
N SER A 99 -1.63 -2.78 -20.46
CA SER A 99 -1.44 -2.77 -21.92
C SER A 99 -2.27 -3.81 -22.69
N GLY A 100 -3.48 -4.13 -22.19
CA GLY A 100 -4.39 -5.09 -22.82
C GLY A 100 -4.13 -6.56 -22.49
N GLY A 101 -3.19 -6.87 -21.60
CA GLY A 101 -2.89 -8.23 -21.15
C GLY A 101 -2.98 -8.39 -19.64
N VAL A 102 -3.07 -9.65 -19.20
CA VAL A 102 -2.92 -10.04 -17.79
C VAL A 102 -1.44 -9.98 -17.44
N LEU A 103 -1.13 -9.35 -16.31
CA LEU A 103 0.22 -9.32 -15.76
C LEU A 103 0.35 -10.45 -14.74
N SER A 104 1.32 -11.33 -14.97
CA SER A 104 1.62 -12.48 -14.14
C SER A 104 2.91 -12.23 -13.36
N VAL A 105 2.89 -12.51 -12.06
CA VAL A 105 4.11 -12.43 -11.22
C VAL A 105 5.15 -13.45 -11.68
N LEU A 106 4.72 -14.62 -12.13
CA LEU A 106 5.60 -15.68 -12.64
C LEU A 106 6.41 -15.20 -13.85
N SER A 107 5.82 -14.34 -14.69
CA SER A 107 6.50 -13.74 -15.84
C SER A 107 7.59 -12.75 -15.42
N LEU A 108 7.55 -12.23 -14.19
CA LEU A 108 8.55 -11.31 -13.65
C LEU A 108 9.72 -12.06 -13.00
N LEU A 109 9.54 -13.31 -12.58
CA LEU A 109 10.58 -14.07 -11.87
C LEU A 109 11.85 -14.27 -12.72
N ASP A 110 11.70 -14.39 -14.04
CA ASP A 110 12.81 -14.63 -14.97
C ASP A 110 13.47 -13.33 -15.46
N THR A 111 13.02 -12.16 -15.00
CA THR A 111 13.54 -10.85 -15.44
C THR A 111 14.80 -10.40 -14.70
N GLY A 112 15.25 -11.18 -13.68
CA GLY A 112 16.41 -10.85 -12.85
C GLY A 112 16.13 -9.81 -11.75
N VAL A 113 14.87 -9.42 -11.56
CA VAL A 113 14.45 -8.51 -10.48
C VAL A 113 14.44 -9.19 -9.11
N PHE A 114 14.21 -10.50 -9.08
CA PHE A 114 14.16 -11.31 -7.87
C PHE A 114 15.45 -12.08 -7.66
N THR A 115 15.84 -12.24 -6.40
CA THR A 115 16.89 -13.19 -6.01
C THR A 115 16.40 -14.63 -6.19
N GLU A 116 17.33 -15.59 -6.34
CA GLU A 116 16.96 -17.01 -6.46
C GLU A 116 16.11 -17.52 -5.29
N GLY A 117 16.37 -17.01 -4.08
CA GLY A 117 15.60 -17.33 -2.88
C GLY A 117 14.17 -16.83 -2.95
N GLU A 118 13.95 -15.60 -3.43
CA GLU A 118 12.61 -15.02 -3.64
C GLU A 118 11.85 -15.74 -4.74
N VAL A 119 12.51 -16.04 -5.87
CA VAL A 119 11.90 -16.83 -6.97
C VAL A 119 11.37 -18.16 -6.45
N LYS A 120 12.17 -18.88 -5.67
CA LYS A 120 11.78 -20.16 -5.08
C LYS A 120 10.61 -20.00 -4.10
N ALA A 121 10.61 -18.94 -3.29
CA ALA A 121 9.55 -18.68 -2.33
C ALA A 121 8.21 -18.34 -3.01
N VAL A 122 8.23 -17.48 -4.03
CA VAL A 122 7.02 -17.12 -4.81
C VAL A 122 6.44 -18.33 -5.51
N ARG A 123 7.27 -19.13 -6.20
CA ARG A 123 6.83 -20.38 -6.84
C ARG A 123 6.18 -21.35 -5.86
N ALA A 124 6.81 -21.56 -4.69
CA ALA A 124 6.27 -22.41 -3.65
C ALA A 124 4.93 -21.89 -3.09
N ALA A 125 4.77 -20.58 -2.91
CA ALA A 125 3.55 -19.95 -2.43
C ALA A 125 2.37 -20.13 -3.42
N LEU A 126 2.65 -20.07 -4.72
CA LEU A 126 1.66 -20.18 -5.79
C LEU A 126 1.41 -21.62 -6.28
N GLY A 127 2.21 -22.60 -5.81
CA GLY A 127 2.14 -23.99 -6.27
C GLY A 127 2.63 -24.21 -7.70
N ALA A 128 3.58 -23.39 -8.16
CA ALA A 128 4.14 -23.38 -9.52
C ALA A 128 5.61 -23.85 -9.59
#